data_AF-Q99702-F1
#
_entry.id   AF-Q99702-F1
#
_cell.length_a   1.000
_cell.length_b   1.000
_cell.length_c   1.000
_cell.angle_alpha   90.00
_cell.angle_beta   90.00
_cell.angle_gamma   90.00
#
_symmetry.space_group_name_H-M   'P 1'
#
loop_
_entity.id
_entity.type
_entity.pdbx_description
1 polymer ?
#
loop_
_entity_poly.entity_id
_entity_poly.type
_entity_poly.pdbx_seq_one_letter_code
_entity_poly.pdbx_strand_id
1 'polypeptide(L)'
;MTPILTVLICLGLSLGPRTHVQAGHLPKPTLWAEPGSVIIQGSPVTLRCQGSLQAEEYHLYRENKSASWVRRIQEPGKNGQFPIPSITWEHAGRYHCQYYSHNHSSEYSDPLELVVTGAYSKPTLSALPSPVVTLGGNVTLQCVSQVAFGG
;
A
#
# COMPACT_ATOMS: atom_id res chain seq x y z
N MET A 1 -2.00 -67.31 -29.71
CA MET A 1 -1.09 -66.15 -29.56
C MET A 1 -1.23 -65.30 -30.81
N THR A 2 -2.14 -64.32 -30.78
CA THR A 2 -2.51 -63.47 -31.92
C THR A 2 -1.88 -62.08 -31.74
N PRO A 3 -1.00 -61.64 -32.65
CA PRO A 3 -0.22 -60.40 -32.54
C PRO A 3 -1.02 -59.18 -33.02
N ILE A 4 -2.24 -59.01 -32.52
CA ILE A 4 -3.13 -57.88 -32.90
C ILE A 4 -3.33 -56.92 -31.71
N LEU A 5 -3.06 -57.37 -30.47
CA LEU A 5 -3.29 -56.57 -29.26
C LEU A 5 -2.22 -55.48 -29.00
N THR A 6 -1.07 -55.53 -29.70
CA THR A 6 0.06 -54.60 -29.48
C THR A 6 -0.02 -53.30 -30.29
N VAL A 7 -0.90 -53.19 -31.28
CA VAL A 7 -0.94 -52.00 -32.16
C VAL A 7 -1.87 -50.89 -31.62
N LEU A 8 -2.86 -51.23 -30.79
CA LEU A 8 -3.82 -50.26 -30.24
C LEU A 8 -3.32 -49.47 -29.03
N ILE A 9 -2.17 -49.82 -28.46
CA ILE A 9 -1.58 -49.12 -27.30
C ILE A 9 -0.78 -47.88 -27.74
N CYS A 10 -0.42 -47.75 -29.03
CA CYS A 10 0.39 -46.65 -29.54
C CYS A 10 -0.40 -45.40 -30.00
N LEU A 11 -1.74 -45.43 -30.00
CA LEU A 11 -2.60 -44.27 -30.31
C LEU A 11 -3.16 -43.60 -29.05
N GLY A 12 -2.56 -43.87 -27.88
CA GLY A 12 -2.79 -43.14 -26.64
C GLY A 12 -2.01 -41.82 -26.58
N LEU A 13 -2.11 -40.97 -27.60
CA LEU A 13 -1.66 -39.58 -27.47
C LEU A 13 -2.75 -38.83 -26.72
N SER A 14 -2.57 -38.81 -25.40
CA SER A 14 -3.19 -37.93 -24.43
C SER A 14 -3.67 -36.61 -25.05
N LEU A 15 -4.99 -36.45 -25.18
CA LEU A 15 -5.63 -35.16 -24.98
C LEU A 15 -5.35 -34.76 -23.52
N GLY A 16 -4.11 -34.33 -23.25
CA GLY A 16 -3.85 -33.59 -22.02
C GLY A 16 -4.81 -32.42 -22.03
N PRO A 17 -5.52 -32.11 -20.93
CA PRO A 17 -6.19 -30.84 -20.86
C PRO A 17 -5.11 -29.81 -21.14
N ARG A 18 -5.25 -29.07 -22.24
CA ARG A 18 -4.59 -27.78 -22.37
C ARG A 18 -5.25 -26.95 -21.27
N THR A 19 -4.82 -27.18 -20.03
CA THR A 19 -5.04 -26.24 -18.95
C THR A 19 -4.33 -25.02 -19.48
N HIS A 20 -5.12 -24.13 -20.08
CA HIS A 20 -4.80 -22.74 -20.10
C HIS A 20 -4.38 -22.47 -18.65
N VAL A 21 -3.07 -22.37 -18.42
CA VAL A 21 -2.57 -21.92 -17.14
C VAL A 21 -3.14 -20.52 -17.09
N GLN A 22 -4.29 -20.40 -16.45
CA GLN A 22 -4.91 -19.13 -16.15
C GLN A 22 -3.79 -18.37 -15.47
N ALA A 23 -3.22 -17.38 -16.17
CA ALA A 23 -2.16 -16.55 -15.64
C ALA A 23 -2.65 -16.11 -14.27
N GLY A 24 -2.04 -16.65 -13.22
CA GLY A 24 -2.59 -16.62 -11.87
C GLY A 24 -2.80 -15.17 -11.51
N HIS A 25 -4.03 -14.80 -11.15
CA HIS A 25 -4.34 -13.46 -10.73
C HIS A 25 -3.43 -13.10 -9.54
N LEU A 26 -2.44 -12.22 -9.78
CA LEU A 26 -1.46 -11.84 -8.76
C LEU A 26 -2.22 -11.17 -7.61
N PRO A 27 -2.05 -11.62 -6.35
CA PRO A 27 -2.77 -11.05 -5.23
C PRO A 27 -2.50 -9.57 -5.07
N LYS A 28 -3.51 -8.82 -4.64
CA LYS A 28 -3.38 -7.40 -4.34
C LYS A 28 -2.35 -7.18 -3.21
N PRO A 29 -1.38 -6.27 -3.37
CA PRO A 29 -0.39 -6.00 -2.33
C PRO A 29 -0.97 -5.16 -1.19
N THR A 30 -0.28 -5.20 -0.05
CA THR A 30 -0.58 -4.37 1.13
C THR A 30 0.46 -3.27 1.27
N LEU A 31 0.01 -2.04 1.54
CA LEU A 31 0.85 -0.87 1.77
C LEU A 31 0.64 -0.34 3.20
N TRP A 32 1.73 -0.08 3.92
CA TRP A 32 1.68 0.55 5.24
C TRP A 32 2.89 1.46 5.48
N ALA A 33 2.88 2.18 6.60
CA ALA A 33 3.97 3.02 7.04
C ALA A 33 4.49 2.59 8.41
N GLU A 34 5.80 2.64 8.60
CA GLU A 34 6.48 2.42 9.87
C GLU A 34 7.19 3.72 10.29
N PRO A 35 6.94 4.25 11.50
CA PRO A 35 6.17 3.68 12.61
C PRO A 35 4.64 3.87 12.51
N GLY A 36 4.16 4.63 11.54
CA GLY A 36 2.73 4.88 11.33
C GLY A 36 2.50 5.88 10.19
N SER A 37 1.24 6.22 9.92
CA SER A 37 0.87 7.12 8.81
C SER A 37 0.81 8.60 9.17
N VAL A 38 0.86 8.94 10.47
CA VAL A 38 0.86 10.32 10.96
C VAL A 38 2.23 10.61 11.58
N ILE A 39 3.04 11.41 10.90
CA ILE A 39 4.45 11.61 11.25
C ILE A 39 4.73 13.09 11.48
N ILE A 40 5.54 13.41 12.48
CA ILE A 40 5.97 14.79 12.76
C ILE A 40 7.03 15.18 11.72
N GLN A 41 6.94 16.40 11.18
CA GLN A 41 7.91 16.95 10.24
C GLN A 41 9.36 16.74 10.72
N GLY A 42 10.23 16.35 9.79
CA GLY A 42 11.64 16.06 10.04
C GLY A 42 11.93 14.64 10.53
N SER A 43 10.90 13.91 11.00
CA SER A 43 11.06 12.53 11.48
C SER A 43 11.20 11.53 10.32
N PRO A 44 11.88 10.39 10.53
CA PRO A 44 11.96 9.33 9.55
C PRO A 44 10.65 8.54 9.46
N VAL A 45 10.33 8.05 8.26
CA VAL A 45 9.26 7.06 8.04
C VAL A 45 9.66 6.13 6.89
N THR A 46 9.23 4.88 6.93
CA THR A 46 9.39 3.96 5.80
C THR A 46 8.03 3.49 5.33
N LEU A 47 7.73 3.70 4.06
CA LEU A 47 6.57 3.09 3.42
C LEU A 47 6.96 1.68 2.98
N ARG A 48 6.13 0.69 3.30
CA ARG A 48 6.37 -0.71 2.99
C ARG A 48 5.25 -1.29 2.16
N CYS A 49 5.63 -1.93 1.07
CA CYS A 49 4.73 -2.69 0.21
C CYS A 49 5.08 -4.17 0.28
N GLN A 50 4.06 -5.00 0.50
CA GLN A 50 4.21 -6.45 0.50
C GLN A 50 3.25 -7.07 -0.51
N GLY A 51 3.84 -7.78 -1.47
CA GLY A 51 3.16 -8.59 -2.45
C GLY A 51 3.45 -10.07 -2.22
N SER A 52 3.29 -10.87 -3.27
CA SER A 52 3.59 -12.31 -3.22
C SER A 52 5.08 -12.61 -3.05
N LEU A 53 5.40 -13.85 -2.67
CA LEU A 53 6.79 -14.35 -2.62
C LEU A 53 7.50 -14.37 -3.99
N GLN A 54 6.73 -14.26 -5.08
CA GLN A 54 7.24 -14.22 -6.45
C GLN A 54 7.47 -12.77 -6.93
N ALA A 55 7.31 -11.77 -6.07
CA ALA A 55 7.54 -10.38 -6.41
C ALA A 55 9.03 -10.12 -6.68
N GLU A 56 9.31 -9.56 -7.86
CA GLU A 56 10.66 -9.21 -8.30
C GLU A 56 10.93 -7.71 -8.12
N GLU A 57 9.88 -6.89 -8.26
CA GLU A 57 9.98 -5.43 -8.18
C GLU A 57 8.74 -4.82 -7.54
N TYR A 58 8.92 -3.75 -6.77
CA TYR A 58 7.87 -2.97 -6.13
C TYR A 58 7.91 -1.51 -6.57
N HIS A 59 6.75 -0.97 -6.96
CA HIS A 59 6.59 0.42 -7.33
C HIS A 59 5.62 1.12 -6.37
N LEU A 60 5.94 2.36 -6.01
CA LEU A 60 5.14 3.22 -5.16
C LEU A 60 4.64 4.43 -5.95
N TYR A 61 3.36 4.74 -5.82
CA TYR A 61 2.66 5.80 -6.52
C TYR A 61 2.02 6.74 -5.52
N ARG A 62 1.89 8.02 -5.87
CA ARG A 62 1.22 9.06 -5.08
C ARG A 62 0.18 9.78 -5.93
N GLU A 63 -1.03 9.97 -5.41
CA GLU A 63 -2.11 10.70 -6.08
C GLU A 63 -1.81 12.21 -6.20
N ASN A 64 -2.27 12.84 -7.29
CA ASN A 64 -2.50 14.30 -7.45
C ASN A 64 -1.37 15.29 -7.11
N LYS A 65 -0.14 15.04 -7.59
CA LYS A 65 0.84 16.11 -7.89
C LYS A 65 1.28 16.01 -9.35
N SER A 66 0.50 16.65 -10.22
CA SER A 66 0.80 16.99 -11.62
C SER A 66 1.86 16.12 -12.31
N ALA A 67 1.64 14.80 -12.43
CA ALA A 67 2.38 13.87 -13.29
C ALA A 67 3.94 13.94 -13.34
N SER A 68 4.63 14.73 -12.52
CA SER A 68 6.05 15.09 -12.73
C SER A 68 7.00 14.58 -11.64
N TRP A 69 6.45 14.03 -10.55
CA TRP A 69 7.20 13.28 -9.53
C TRP A 69 6.83 11.78 -9.50
N VAL A 70 5.94 11.30 -10.39
CA VAL A 70 5.63 9.86 -10.59
C VAL A 70 6.78 9.14 -11.34
N ARG A 71 7.97 9.74 -11.38
CA ARG A 71 9.16 8.96 -11.68
C ARG A 71 9.45 8.21 -10.40
N ARG A 72 9.20 6.89 -10.41
CA ARG A 72 9.83 5.88 -9.55
C ARG A 72 10.65 6.57 -8.46
N ILE A 73 10.23 6.56 -7.19
CA ILE A 73 11.21 6.82 -6.13
C ILE A 73 12.28 5.75 -6.38
N GLN A 74 13.39 6.20 -6.98
CA GLN A 74 14.24 5.35 -7.79
C GLN A 74 15.24 4.70 -6.87
N GLU A 75 14.72 3.83 -6.01
CA GLU A 75 15.40 2.64 -5.60
C GLU A 75 14.38 1.51 -5.70
N PRO A 76 14.54 0.56 -6.64
CA PRO A 76 13.90 -0.73 -6.53
C PRO A 76 14.39 -1.34 -5.22
N GLY A 77 13.67 -1.08 -4.14
CA GLY A 77 13.80 -1.84 -2.92
C GLY A 77 13.40 -3.25 -3.32
N LYS A 78 14.38 -4.13 -3.56
CA LYS A 78 14.14 -5.57 -3.81
C LYS A 78 13.27 -6.21 -2.71
N ASN A 79 13.05 -5.50 -1.60
CA ASN A 79 12.27 -5.84 -0.42
C ASN A 79 10.99 -4.99 -0.22
N GLY A 80 10.59 -4.13 -1.16
CA GLY A 80 9.37 -3.33 -1.07
C GLY A 80 9.41 -2.20 -0.03
N GLN A 81 10.60 -1.68 0.31
CA GLN A 81 10.77 -0.61 1.30
C GLN A 81 11.14 0.73 0.63
N PHE A 82 10.47 1.79 1.05
CA PHE A 82 10.66 3.15 0.56
C PHE A 82 10.91 4.10 1.75
N PRO A 83 12.18 4.22 2.20
CA PRO A 83 12.53 5.07 3.33
C PRO A 83 12.47 6.55 2.96
N ILE A 84 11.92 7.36 3.86
CA ILE A 84 11.94 8.82 3.83
C ILE A 84 12.68 9.26 5.11
N PRO A 85 14.00 9.54 5.01
CA PRO A 85 14.83 9.81 6.20
C PRO A 85 14.38 11.03 7.00
N SER A 86 13.79 12.03 6.33
CA SER A 86 13.31 13.25 6.95
C SER A 86 12.08 13.75 6.20
N ILE A 87 10.90 13.56 6.78
CA ILE A 87 9.63 13.87 6.11
C ILE A 87 9.34 15.38 6.09
N THR A 88 8.77 15.86 5.00
CA THR A 88 8.32 17.25 4.81
C THR A 88 6.88 17.29 4.28
N TRP A 89 6.23 18.45 4.30
CA TRP A 89 4.89 18.66 3.73
C TRP A 89 4.74 18.20 2.28
N GLU A 90 5.84 18.20 1.54
CA GLU A 90 5.85 17.74 0.15
C GLU A 90 5.59 16.23 0.02
N HIS A 91 5.84 15.47 1.07
CA HIS A 91 5.62 14.02 1.15
C HIS A 91 4.19 13.66 1.59
N ALA A 92 3.43 14.59 2.15
CA ALA A 92 2.03 14.32 2.52
C ALA A 92 1.21 13.96 1.26
N GLY A 93 0.31 12.99 1.39
CA GLY A 93 -0.58 12.58 0.30
C GLY A 93 -1.05 11.13 0.40
N ARG A 94 -1.87 10.72 -0.58
CA ARG A 94 -2.38 9.35 -0.71
C ARG A 94 -1.47 8.53 -1.62
N TYR A 95 -1.06 7.37 -1.13
CA TYR A 95 -0.11 6.48 -1.80
C TYR A 95 -0.72 5.13 -2.14
N HIS A 96 -0.26 4.53 -3.24
CA HIS A 96 -0.57 3.16 -3.64
C HIS A 96 0.72 2.42 -3.95
N CYS A 97 0.73 1.09 -3.82
CA CYS A 97 1.82 0.28 -4.32
C CYS A 97 1.34 -0.80 -5.29
N GLN A 98 2.25 -1.22 -6.16
CA GLN A 98 2.08 -2.32 -7.11
C GLN A 98 3.36 -3.15 -7.10
N TYR A 99 3.28 -4.43 -7.40
CA TYR A 99 4.47 -5.24 -7.63
C TYR A 99 4.40 -5.98 -8.96
N TYR A 100 5.57 -6.32 -9.47
CA TYR A 100 5.75 -7.08 -10.69
C TYR A 100 6.32 -8.46 -10.36
N SER A 101 5.82 -9.46 -11.06
CA SER A 101 6.32 -10.82 -11.04
C SER A 101 6.42 -11.30 -12.48
N HIS A 102 7.65 -11.52 -12.96
CA HIS A 102 7.91 -11.82 -14.36
C HIS A 102 7.30 -10.76 -15.29
N ASN A 103 6.40 -11.16 -16.19
CA ASN A 103 5.75 -10.27 -17.16
C ASN A 103 4.36 -9.78 -16.70
N HIS A 104 4.01 -9.98 -15.43
CA HIS A 104 2.70 -9.64 -14.88
C HIS A 104 2.82 -8.63 -13.74
N SER A 105 1.88 -7.69 -13.69
CA SER A 105 1.72 -6.73 -12.60
C SER A 105 0.53 -7.10 -11.71
N SER A 106 0.65 -6.89 -10.41
CA SER A 106 -0.49 -6.96 -9.49
C SER A 106 -1.48 -5.82 -9.76
N GLU A 107 -2.65 -5.88 -9.12
CA GLU A 107 -3.47 -4.68 -8.93
C GLU A 107 -2.76 -3.69 -7.98
N TYR A 108 -3.28 -2.45 -7.89
CA TYR A 108 -2.84 -1.48 -6.88
C TYR A 108 -3.31 -1.87 -5.48
N SER A 109 -2.50 -1.57 -4.47
CA SER A 109 -2.90 -1.67 -3.07
C SER A 109 -4.05 -0.73 -2.74
N ASP A 110 -4.68 -0.97 -1.59
CA ASP A 110 -5.49 0.08 -0.95
C ASP A 110 -4.65 1.32 -0.67
N PRO A 111 -5.27 2.52 -0.69
CA PRO A 111 -4.56 3.77 -0.49
C PRO A 111 -4.07 3.89 0.96
N LEU A 112 -2.85 4.39 1.12
CA LEU A 112 -2.30 4.83 2.39
C LEU A 112 -2.22 6.36 2.41
N GLU A 113 -2.92 7.00 3.34
CA GLU A 113 -2.84 8.45 3.53
C GLU A 113 -1.71 8.79 4.51
N LEU A 114 -0.63 9.38 3.98
CA LEU A 114 0.51 9.85 4.77
C LEU A 114 0.30 11.30 5.17
N VAL A 115 0.16 11.54 6.49
CA VAL A 115 -0.08 12.85 7.08
C VAL A 115 1.18 13.35 7.77
N VAL A 116 1.55 14.59 7.49
CA VAL A 116 2.64 15.28 8.19
C VAL A 116 2.03 16.22 9.22
N THR A 117 2.60 16.26 10.42
CA THR A 117 2.17 17.13 11.52
C THR A 117 3.32 18.04 11.97
N GLY A 118 3.01 19.08 12.75
CA GLY A 118 4.03 19.97 13.33
C GLY A 118 4.34 21.25 12.54
N ALA A 119 3.61 21.58 11.47
CA ALA A 119 3.75 22.86 10.76
C ALA A 119 3.20 24.02 11.58
N TYR A 120 2.12 23.73 12.30
CA TYR A 120 1.31 24.72 12.99
C TYR A 120 1.46 24.55 14.49
N SER A 121 1.09 25.60 15.22
CA SER A 121 1.01 25.55 16.68
C SER A 121 0.04 24.47 17.12
N LYS A 122 0.42 23.74 18.17
CA LYS A 122 -0.40 22.68 18.75
C LYS A 122 -1.72 23.28 19.25
N PRO A 123 -2.89 22.76 18.83
CA PRO A 123 -4.16 23.23 19.35
C PRO A 123 -4.40 22.75 20.79
N THR A 124 -5.32 23.41 21.48
CA THR A 124 -5.81 23.00 22.80
C THR A 124 -7.07 22.17 22.62
N LEU A 125 -7.11 20.98 23.22
CA LEU A 125 -8.29 20.12 23.28
C LEU A 125 -8.87 20.15 24.69
N SER A 126 -10.15 20.48 24.83
CA SER A 126 -10.89 20.48 26.08
C SER A 126 -12.15 19.61 25.99
N ALA A 127 -12.63 19.14 27.14
CA ALA A 127 -13.86 18.37 27.26
C ALA A 127 -14.88 19.17 28.08
N LEU A 128 -16.07 19.36 27.52
CA LEU A 128 -17.14 20.16 28.12
C LEU A 128 -18.34 19.28 28.52
N PRO A 129 -18.94 19.52 29.70
CA PRO A 129 -18.46 20.39 30.78
C PRO A 129 -17.30 19.78 31.59
N SER A 130 -17.07 18.47 31.46
CA SER A 130 -16.09 17.70 32.23
C SER A 130 -15.48 16.59 31.37
N PRO A 131 -14.20 16.23 31.57
CA PRO A 131 -13.60 15.06 30.95
C PRO A 131 -14.10 13.73 31.54
N VAL A 132 -14.79 13.76 32.69
CA VAL A 132 -15.33 12.57 33.35
C VAL A 132 -16.82 12.48 33.03
N VAL A 133 -17.23 11.39 32.38
CA VAL A 133 -18.61 11.11 32.01
C VAL A 133 -19.01 9.69 32.42
N THR A 134 -20.27 9.51 32.78
CA THR A 134 -20.83 8.20 33.13
C THR A 134 -20.87 7.26 31.93
N LEU A 135 -20.90 5.95 32.18
CA LEU A 135 -21.05 4.96 31.12
C LEU A 135 -22.32 5.23 30.29
N GLY A 136 -22.18 5.30 28.97
CA GLY A 136 -23.27 5.63 28.04
C GLY A 136 -23.63 7.12 27.97
N GLY A 137 -22.95 7.99 28.71
CA GLY A 137 -23.10 9.44 28.60
C GLY A 137 -22.30 10.02 27.43
N ASN A 138 -22.71 11.21 26.98
CA ASN A 138 -22.04 11.94 25.91
C ASN A 138 -21.15 13.05 26.48
N VAL A 139 -20.04 13.32 25.80
CA VAL A 139 -19.13 14.43 26.09
C VAL A 139 -18.92 15.26 24.83
N THR A 140 -18.78 16.58 24.98
CA THR A 140 -18.40 17.45 23.87
C THR A 140 -16.91 17.73 23.95
N LEU A 141 -16.16 17.37 22.91
CA LEU A 141 -14.75 17.76 22.78
C LEU A 141 -14.63 19.04 21.95
N GLN A 142 -13.94 20.04 22.49
CA GLN A 142 -13.71 21.31 21.81
C GLN A 142 -12.21 21.44 21.49
N CYS A 143 -11.90 21.61 20.21
CA CYS A 143 -10.55 21.88 19.73
C CYS A 143 -10.41 23.35 19.37
N VAL A 144 -9.45 24.05 19.96
CA VAL A 144 -9.21 25.49 19.76
C VAL A 144 -7.78 25.70 19.27
N SER A 145 -7.62 26.42 18.17
CA SER A 145 -6.33 26.90 17.67
C SER A 145 -6.29 28.42 17.74
N GLN A 146 -5.12 29.00 18.03
CA GLN A 146 -4.92 30.45 18.02
C GLN A 146 -4.80 31.03 16.59
N VAL A 147 -4.64 30.17 15.59
CA VAL A 147 -4.50 30.56 14.19
C VAL A 147 -5.84 30.30 13.50
N ALA A 148 -6.47 31.36 12.98
CA ALA A 148 -7.56 31.21 12.04
C ALA A 148 -7.00 30.55 10.77
N PHE A 149 -7.55 29.40 10.36
CA PHE A 149 -7.25 28.84 9.05
C PHE A 149 -7.79 29.82 8.00
N GLY A 150 -6.92 30.70 7.50
CA GLY A 150 -7.20 31.52 6.33
C GLY A 150 -7.33 30.59 5.13
N GLY A 151 -8.51 30.59 4.50
CA GLY A 151 -8.79 29.84 3.27
C GLY A 151 -8.05 30.39 2.06
#